data_AF-A0A5J5U5F5-F1
#
_entry.id   AF-A0A5J5U5F5-F1
#
_cell.length_a   1.000
_cell.length_b   1.000
_cell.length_c   1.000
_cell.angle_alpha   90.00
_cell.angle_beta   90.00
_cell.angle_gamma   90.00
#
_symmetry.space_group_name_H-M   'P 1'
#
loop_
_entity.id
_entity.type
_entity.pdbx_description
1 polymer ?
#
loop_
_entity_poly.entity_id
_entity_poly.type
_entity_poly.pdbx_seq_one_letter_code
_entity_poly.pdbx_strand_id
1 'polypeptide(L)'
;MAFDLLCSKMGNLVKFLPTGTVFIFNFLNPVLTDNGDCKTPLNKQSAAVLIVLCGFTCCFSCFTDSYKDRHGKTHYGIATFKGLWPSPSSFESDLVNLSSYKLRLSDFVHAFFSSMVFAVLVLLEPNTVKCFYPSLSTNSKALICLIALPPIALVVSLAFMWFPNKRHGIGHPSIEHSSNKSNLLLPQTS
;
A
#
# COMPACT_ATOMS: atom_id res chain seq x y z
N MET A 1 -29.92 6.83 2.87
CA MET A 1 -29.39 8.05 2.25
C MET A 1 -28.07 8.53 2.85
N ALA A 2 -27.94 8.78 4.15
CA ALA A 2 -26.63 9.10 4.77
C ALA A 2 -25.68 7.89 4.81
N PHE A 3 -26.23 6.68 5.01
CA PHE A 3 -25.47 5.42 5.06
C PHE A 3 -24.91 5.04 3.67
N ASP A 4 -25.67 5.27 2.59
CA ASP A 4 -25.22 5.02 1.21
C ASP A 4 -24.11 5.99 0.78
N LEU A 5 -24.16 7.24 1.26
CA LEU A 5 -23.10 8.24 1.05
C LEU A 5 -21.83 7.89 1.86
N LEU A 6 -21.99 7.31 3.04
CA LEU A 6 -20.90 6.77 3.86
C LEU A 6 -20.27 5.54 3.22
N CYS A 7 -21.08 4.60 2.72
CA CYS A 7 -20.60 3.44 1.95
C CYS A 7 -19.95 3.85 0.63
N SER A 8 -20.41 4.91 -0.03
CA SER A 8 -19.78 5.46 -1.26
C SER A 8 -18.46 6.17 -0.95
N LYS A 9 -18.39 6.93 0.15
CA LYS A 9 -17.12 7.48 0.66
C LYS A 9 -16.17 6.38 1.12
N MET A 10 -16.67 5.32 1.74
CA MET A 10 -15.92 4.13 2.13
C MET A 10 -15.48 3.31 0.92
N GLY A 11 -16.25 3.23 -0.16
CA GLY A 11 -15.84 2.62 -1.43
C GLY A 11 -14.67 3.36 -2.07
N ASN A 12 -14.59 4.68 -1.88
CA ASN A 12 -13.39 5.47 -2.19
C ASN A 12 -12.31 5.40 -1.10
N LEU A 13 -12.67 5.08 0.15
CA LEU A 13 -11.74 4.87 1.28
C LEU A 13 -11.12 3.46 1.26
N VAL A 14 -11.73 2.49 0.55
CA VAL A 14 -11.14 1.19 0.23
C VAL A 14 -9.84 1.36 -0.55
N LYS A 15 -9.73 2.44 -1.35
CA LYS A 15 -8.46 2.87 -1.99
C LYS A 15 -7.41 3.40 -1.01
N PHE A 16 -7.82 3.79 0.20
CA PHE A 16 -6.99 4.32 1.28
C PHE A 16 -6.97 3.41 2.50
N LEU A 17 -7.41 2.15 2.36
CA LEU A 17 -7.29 1.18 3.43
C LEU A 17 -5.82 1.15 3.88
N PRO A 18 -5.57 0.83 5.16
CA PRO A 18 -4.25 0.36 5.54
C PRO A 18 -3.88 -0.69 4.51
N THR A 19 -2.78 -0.46 3.78
CA THR A 19 -2.29 -1.40 2.75
C THR A 19 -2.40 -2.81 3.32
N GLY A 20 -2.69 -3.82 2.49
CA GLY A 20 -2.91 -5.19 3.00
C GLY A 20 -1.82 -5.65 4.01
N THR A 21 -0.60 -5.15 3.85
CA THR A 21 0.52 -5.28 4.80
C THR A 21 0.28 -4.71 6.20
N VAL A 22 -0.29 -3.51 6.32
CA VAL A 22 -0.62 -2.87 7.60
C VAL A 22 -1.78 -3.59 8.28
N PHE A 23 -2.77 -4.05 7.51
CA PHE A 23 -3.85 -4.88 8.05
C PHE A 23 -3.31 -6.20 8.61
N ILE A 24 -2.48 -6.92 7.83
CA ILE A 24 -1.83 -8.16 8.26
C ILE A 24 -1.00 -7.92 9.53
N PHE A 25 -0.21 -6.84 9.57
CA PHE A 25 0.54 -6.47 10.75
C PHE A 25 -0.39 -6.27 11.96
N ASN A 26 -1.41 -5.42 11.86
CA ASN A 26 -2.32 -5.16 12.98
C ASN A 26 -3.09 -6.40 13.45
N PHE A 27 -3.39 -7.33 12.55
CA PHE A 27 -4.10 -8.57 12.89
C PHE A 27 -3.20 -9.62 13.54
N LEU A 28 -2.00 -9.84 13.00
CA LEU A 28 -1.09 -10.88 13.50
C LEU A 28 -0.27 -10.41 14.71
N ASN A 29 0.00 -9.10 14.83
CA ASN A 29 0.90 -8.60 15.86
C ASN A 29 0.42 -8.86 17.31
N PRO A 30 -0.86 -8.69 17.68
CA PRO A 30 -1.35 -9.04 19.02
C PRO A 30 -1.15 -10.53 19.34
N VAL A 31 -1.34 -11.41 18.35
CA VAL A 31 -1.17 -12.86 18.49
C VAL A 31 0.31 -13.21 18.69
N LEU A 32 1.21 -12.64 17.89
CA LEU A 32 2.65 -12.94 17.95
C LEU A 32 3.32 -12.33 19.18
N THR A 33 2.85 -11.17 19.65
CA THR A 33 3.41 -10.48 20.82
C THR A 33 2.80 -10.96 22.15
N ASP A 34 1.80 -11.84 22.15
CA ASP A 34 0.99 -12.17 23.34
C ASP A 34 0.41 -10.90 24.00
N ASN A 35 -0.31 -10.09 23.22
CA ASN A 35 -0.88 -8.80 23.63
C ASN A 35 0.17 -7.85 24.26
N GLY A 36 1.37 -7.87 23.66
CA GLY A 36 2.50 -7.05 24.04
C GLY A 36 3.25 -7.50 25.29
N ASP A 37 2.88 -8.61 25.94
CA ASP A 37 3.63 -9.12 27.10
C ASP A 37 4.98 -9.72 26.70
N CYS A 38 5.10 -10.27 25.49
CA CYS A 38 6.32 -10.87 24.96
C CYS A 38 7.06 -11.76 25.97
N LYS A 39 6.31 -12.64 26.63
CA LYS A 39 6.77 -13.51 27.74
C LYS A 39 7.94 -14.42 27.35
N THR A 40 8.04 -14.77 26.07
CA THR A 40 9.09 -15.64 25.54
C THR A 40 9.94 -14.89 24.49
N PRO A 41 11.23 -15.26 24.33
CA PRO A 41 12.07 -14.71 23.26
C PRO A 41 11.51 -15.03 21.87
N LEU A 42 10.78 -16.14 21.71
CA LEU A 42 10.15 -16.52 20.45
C LEU A 42 9.06 -15.54 20.01
N ASN A 43 8.21 -15.08 20.94
CA ASN A 43 7.15 -14.10 20.66
C ASN A 43 7.74 -12.76 20.20
N LYS A 44 8.82 -12.33 20.86
CA LYS A 44 9.53 -11.11 20.47
C LYS A 44 10.18 -11.27 19.08
N GLN A 45 10.79 -12.42 18.80
CA GLN A 45 11.39 -12.70 17.51
C GLN A 45 10.35 -12.78 16.38
N SER A 46 9.22 -13.45 16.60
CA SER A 46 8.17 -13.57 15.58
C SER A 46 7.54 -12.22 15.25
N ALA A 47 7.29 -11.37 16.24
CA ALA A 47 6.82 -10.01 16.03
C ALA A 47 7.86 -9.15 15.28
N ALA A 48 9.15 -9.28 15.60
CA ALA A 48 10.21 -8.59 14.88
C ALA A 48 10.28 -9.04 13.41
N VAL A 49 10.16 -10.35 13.14
CA VAL A 49 10.11 -10.90 11.78
C VAL A 49 8.90 -10.37 11.03
N LEU A 50 7.72 -10.32 11.66
CA LEU A 50 6.52 -9.75 11.05
C LEU A 50 6.72 -8.28 10.67
N ILE A 51 7.28 -7.46 11.56
CA ILE A 51 7.60 -6.05 11.29
C ILE A 51 8.53 -5.92 10.09
N VAL A 52 9.61 -6.70 10.05
CA VAL A 52 10.57 -6.68 8.94
C VAL A 52 9.92 -7.10 7.62
N LEU A 53 9.11 -8.17 7.62
CA LEU A 53 8.43 -8.64 6.42
C LEU A 53 7.39 -7.64 5.90
N CYS A 54 6.58 -7.06 6.78
CA CYS A 54 5.59 -6.05 6.42
C CYS A 54 6.25 -4.75 5.93
N GLY A 55 7.33 -4.31 6.59
CA GLY A 55 8.12 -3.15 6.17
C GLY A 55 8.81 -3.38 4.83
N PHE A 56 9.42 -4.54 4.63
CA PHE A 56 9.99 -4.95 3.35
C PHE A 56 8.95 -4.95 2.25
N THR A 57 7.76 -5.53 2.49
CA THR A 57 6.67 -5.56 1.51
C THR A 57 6.15 -4.16 1.19
N CYS A 58 6.07 -3.27 2.19
CA CYS A 58 5.69 -1.87 2.00
C CYS A 58 6.69 -1.09 1.13
N CYS A 59 7.98 -1.30 1.36
CA CYS A 59 9.04 -0.71 0.54
C CYS A 59 9.06 -1.30 -0.89
N PHE A 60 8.97 -2.63 -0.98
CA PHE A 60 9.06 -3.36 -2.24
C PHE A 60 7.87 -3.07 -3.17
N SER A 61 6.68 -2.83 -2.62
CA SER A 61 5.49 -2.49 -3.41
C SER A 61 5.62 -1.17 -4.17
N CYS A 62 6.50 -0.26 -3.75
CA CYS A 62 6.79 0.97 -4.51
C CYS A 62 7.53 0.69 -5.83
N PHE A 63 8.14 -0.49 -5.97
CA PHE A 63 8.84 -0.93 -7.17
C PHE A 63 8.02 -1.92 -8.00
N THR A 64 6.81 -2.28 -7.56
CA THR A 64 5.91 -3.13 -8.34
C THR A 64 4.95 -2.29 -9.16
N ASP A 65 4.57 -2.82 -10.31
CA ASP A 65 3.64 -2.18 -11.22
C ASP A 65 2.79 -3.25 -11.90
N SER A 66 1.69 -2.83 -12.52
CA SER A 66 0.87 -3.69 -13.35
C SER A 66 0.63 -3.11 -14.73
N TYR A 67 0.45 -3.99 -15.70
CA TYR A 67 0.02 -3.65 -17.03
C TYR A 67 -1.11 -4.58 -17.46
N LYS A 68 -1.94 -4.12 -18.39
CA LYS A 68 -2.99 -4.95 -19.00
C LYS A 68 -2.55 -5.40 -20.38
N ASP A 69 -2.76 -6.67 -20.68
CA ASP A 69 -2.56 -7.19 -22.04
C ASP A 69 -3.74 -6.87 -22.96
N ARG A 70 -3.65 -7.25 -24.25
CA ARG A 70 -4.76 -7.09 -25.21
C ARG A 70 -6.05 -7.80 -24.82
N HIS A 71 -5.94 -8.87 -24.03
CA HIS A 71 -7.08 -9.65 -23.55
C HIS A 71 -7.69 -9.05 -22.27
N GLY A 72 -7.18 -7.92 -21.79
CA GLY A 72 -7.64 -7.25 -20.58
C GLY A 72 -7.16 -7.89 -19.28
N LYS A 73 -6.29 -8.91 -19.35
CA LYS A 73 -5.73 -9.57 -18.18
C LYS A 73 -4.61 -8.71 -17.60
N THR A 74 -4.64 -8.53 -16.28
CA THR A 74 -3.64 -7.75 -15.54
C THR A 74 -2.44 -8.63 -15.20
N HIS A 75 -1.26 -8.16 -15.57
CA HIS A 75 0.03 -8.78 -15.27
C HIS A 75 0.80 -7.88 -14.32
N TYR A 76 1.46 -8.48 -13.34
CA TYR A 76 2.26 -7.78 -12.34
C TYR A 76 3.74 -7.98 -12.62
N GLY A 77 4.53 -6.95 -12.40
CA GLY A 77 5.97 -7.03 -12.54
C GLY A 77 6.70 -6.05 -11.63
N ILE A 78 8.02 -6.20 -11.64
CA ILE A 78 8.96 -5.41 -10.86
C ILE A 78 9.65 -4.44 -11.82
N ALA A 79 9.68 -3.17 -11.44
CA ALA A 79 10.39 -2.14 -12.17
C ALA A 79 11.89 -2.38 -12.10
N THR A 80 12.53 -2.36 -13.26
CA THR A 80 13.98 -2.45 -13.43
C THR A 80 14.49 -1.24 -14.22
N PHE A 81 15.80 -1.05 -14.30
CA PHE A 81 16.40 0.01 -15.13
C PHE A 81 16.11 -0.18 -16.62
N LYS A 82 15.80 -1.41 -17.05
CA LYS A 82 15.50 -1.74 -18.46
C LYS A 82 14.01 -1.68 -18.80
N GLY A 83 13.13 -1.61 -17.80
CA GLY A 83 11.67 -1.69 -17.97
C GLY A 83 11.06 -2.61 -16.91
N LEU A 84 9.97 -3.29 -17.23
CA LEU A 84 9.31 -4.21 -16.30
C LEU A 84 9.87 -5.65 -16.41
N TRP A 85 9.99 -6.34 -15.28
CA TRP A 85 10.33 -7.75 -15.20
C TRP A 85 9.23 -8.56 -14.49
N PRO A 86 8.80 -9.73 -15.00
CA PRO A 86 9.21 -10.35 -16.26
C PRO A 86 8.81 -9.47 -17.45
N SER A 87 9.66 -9.46 -18.46
CA SER A 87 9.39 -8.66 -19.65
C SER A 87 8.19 -9.25 -20.41
N PRO A 88 7.25 -8.41 -20.89
CA PRO A 88 6.16 -8.88 -21.73
C PRO A 88 6.71 -9.54 -23.00
N SER A 89 5.90 -10.39 -23.63
CA SER A 89 6.23 -10.97 -24.93
C SER A 89 6.48 -9.86 -25.97
N SER A 90 7.25 -10.16 -27.02
CA SER A 90 7.59 -9.19 -28.08
C SER A 90 6.36 -8.50 -28.68
N PHE A 91 5.27 -9.24 -28.82
CA PHE A 91 3.99 -8.73 -29.32
C PHE A 91 3.28 -7.76 -28.35
N GLU A 92 3.45 -7.97 -27.05
CA GLU A 92 2.90 -7.13 -25.99
C GLU A 92 3.78 -5.90 -25.72
N SER A 93 5.11 -6.01 -25.89
CA SER A 93 6.03 -4.87 -25.74
C SER A 93 5.83 -3.78 -26.80
N ASP A 94 5.32 -4.12 -27.98
CA ASP A 94 5.00 -3.12 -29.02
C ASP A 94 3.75 -2.28 -28.66
N LEU A 95 2.90 -2.80 -27.76
CA LEU A 95 1.70 -2.11 -27.29
C LEU A 95 1.93 -1.38 -25.98
N VAL A 96 2.73 -2.00 -25.11
CA VAL A 96 3.01 -1.51 -23.77
C VAL A 96 4.36 -0.84 -23.81
N ASN A 97 4.36 0.50 -23.76
CA ASN A 97 5.60 1.27 -23.76
C ASN A 97 6.44 0.98 -22.51
N LEU A 98 7.38 0.03 -22.64
CA LEU A 98 8.24 -0.46 -21.56
C LEU A 98 9.12 0.63 -20.94
N SER A 99 9.44 1.68 -21.71
CA SER A 99 10.20 2.82 -21.23
C SER A 99 9.46 3.57 -20.12
N SER A 100 8.12 3.56 -20.14
CA SER A 100 7.30 4.19 -19.10
C SER A 100 7.42 3.47 -17.75
N TYR A 101 7.70 2.16 -17.76
CA TYR A 101 7.75 1.30 -16.57
C TYR A 101 9.12 1.23 -15.89
N LYS A 102 10.14 1.88 -16.45
CA LYS A 102 11.49 1.95 -15.88
C LYS A 102 11.50 2.48 -14.45
N LEU A 103 12.50 2.08 -13.68
CA LEU A 103 12.78 2.66 -12.36
C LEU A 103 12.98 4.17 -12.46
N ARG A 104 12.32 4.92 -11.57
CA ARG A 104 12.40 6.38 -11.45
C ARG A 104 12.88 6.77 -10.07
N LEU A 105 13.53 7.93 -9.94
CA LEU A 105 13.92 8.47 -8.64
C LEU A 105 12.71 8.64 -7.71
N SER A 106 11.54 8.97 -8.28
CA SER A 106 10.29 9.04 -7.53
C SER A 106 9.96 7.74 -6.81
N ASP A 107 10.29 6.56 -7.36
CA ASP A 107 9.99 5.28 -6.72
C ASP A 107 10.76 5.12 -5.40
N PHE A 108 12.01 5.57 -5.36
CA PHE A 108 12.83 5.58 -4.14
C PHE A 108 12.31 6.56 -3.09
N VAL A 109 11.85 7.74 -3.53
CA VAL A 109 11.20 8.73 -2.63
C VAL A 109 9.95 8.13 -2.01
N HIS A 110 9.11 7.47 -2.81
CA HIS A 110 7.92 6.79 -2.29
C HIS A 110 8.28 5.65 -1.35
N ALA A 111 9.27 4.82 -1.69
CA ALA A 111 9.73 3.71 -0.86
C ALA A 111 10.21 4.21 0.51
N PHE A 112 10.99 5.30 0.53
CA PHE A 112 11.49 5.92 1.76
C PHE A 112 10.36 6.43 2.64
N PHE A 113 9.48 7.27 2.12
CA PHE A 113 8.38 7.84 2.91
C PHE A 113 7.35 6.78 3.32
N SER A 114 7.08 5.77 2.48
CA SER A 114 6.21 4.64 2.82
C SER A 114 6.80 3.80 3.97
N SER A 115 8.12 3.55 3.93
CA SER A 115 8.82 2.88 5.03
C SER A 115 8.78 3.70 6.32
N MET A 116 8.95 5.03 6.25
CA MET A 116 8.81 5.91 7.40
C MET A 116 7.40 5.87 8.00
N VAL A 117 6.36 5.94 7.15
CA VAL A 117 4.96 5.82 7.61
C VAL A 117 4.73 4.48 8.29
N PHE A 118 5.22 3.38 7.71
CA PHE A 118 5.11 2.06 8.33
C PHE A 118 5.83 1.99 9.68
N ALA A 119 7.05 2.53 9.79
CA ALA A 119 7.78 2.58 11.05
C ALA A 119 7.02 3.36 12.12
N VAL A 120 6.41 4.49 11.75
CA VAL A 120 5.55 5.26 12.65
C VAL A 120 4.33 4.44 13.07
N LEU A 121 3.66 3.73 12.15
CA LEU A 121 2.53 2.85 12.48
C LEU A 121 2.92 1.76 13.49
N VAL A 122 4.08 1.14 13.31
CA VAL A 122 4.65 0.15 14.25
C VAL A 122 4.88 0.77 15.63
N LEU A 123 5.40 2.00 15.69
CA LEU A 123 5.60 2.75 16.95
C LEU A 123 4.31 3.29 17.57
N LEU A 124 3.21 3.34 16.81
CA LEU A 124 1.88 3.68 17.32
C LEU A 124 1.10 2.46 17.80
N GLU A 125 1.50 1.25 17.41
CA GLU A 125 0.80 0.03 17.76
C GLU A 125 1.06 -0.35 19.24
N PRO A 126 0.02 -0.42 20.10
CA PRO A 126 0.18 -0.58 21.54
C PRO A 126 0.94 -1.84 21.97
N ASN A 127 0.69 -2.98 21.33
CA ASN A 127 1.29 -4.25 21.72
C ASN A 127 2.79 -4.29 21.38
N THR A 128 3.16 -3.70 20.25
CA THR A 128 4.54 -3.54 19.80
C THR A 128 5.30 -2.63 20.74
N VAL A 129 4.75 -1.45 21.07
CA VAL A 129 5.40 -0.53 22.00
C VAL A 129 5.56 -1.17 23.36
N LYS A 130 4.54 -1.87 23.88
CA LYS A 130 4.63 -2.58 25.16
C LYS A 130 5.73 -3.66 25.15
N CYS A 131 5.84 -4.42 24.05
CA CYS A 131 6.82 -5.50 23.90
C CYS A 131 8.27 -5.04 23.67
N PHE A 132 8.47 -4.04 22.81
CA PHE A 132 9.81 -3.62 22.36
C PHE A 132 10.32 -2.35 23.04
N TYR A 133 9.40 -1.46 23.44
CA TYR A 133 9.69 -0.13 23.95
C TYR A 133 8.85 0.21 25.20
N PRO A 134 8.89 -0.61 26.27
CA PRO A 134 8.01 -0.46 27.43
C PRO A 134 8.14 0.92 28.13
N SER A 135 9.32 1.55 28.06
CA SER A 135 9.53 2.91 28.58
C SER A 135 8.71 3.98 27.86
N LEU A 136 8.42 3.79 26.57
CA LEU A 136 7.56 4.68 25.78
C LEU A 136 6.07 4.48 26.12
N SER A 137 5.67 3.27 26.56
CA SER A 137 4.27 2.96 26.86
C SER A 137 3.77 3.63 28.14
N THR A 138 4.65 3.88 29.10
CA THR A 138 4.25 4.35 30.44
C THR A 138 4.16 5.86 30.57
N ASN A 139 4.93 6.66 29.82
CA ASN A 139 5.09 8.09 30.14
C ASN A 139 5.01 9.07 28.96
N SER A 140 4.96 8.62 27.69
CA SER A 140 5.25 9.56 26.58
C SER A 140 4.50 9.34 25.28
N LYS A 141 3.81 8.20 25.11
CA LYS A 141 3.16 7.86 23.82
C LYS A 141 2.17 8.92 23.35
N ALA A 142 1.27 9.39 24.22
CA ALA A 142 0.26 10.38 23.87
C ALA A 142 0.88 11.72 23.44
N LEU A 143 1.95 12.13 24.13
CA LEU A 143 2.62 13.41 23.91
C LEU A 143 3.47 13.39 22.63
N ILE A 144 4.17 12.29 22.37
CA ILE A 144 4.92 12.08 21.11
C ILE A 144 3.96 12.00 19.91
N CYS A 145 2.84 11.31 20.07
CA CYS A 145 1.83 11.18 19.02
C CYS A 145 1.23 12.55 18.65
N LEU A 146 0.94 13.40 19.64
CA LEU A 146 0.37 14.73 19.40
C LEU A 146 1.36 15.70 18.75
N ILE A 147 2.65 15.66 19.13
CA ILE A 147 3.66 16.62 18.68
C ILE A 147 4.33 16.19 17.37
N ALA A 148 4.71 14.92 17.24
CA ALA A 148 5.55 14.46 16.12
C ALA A 148 4.74 13.95 14.91
N LEU A 149 3.55 13.39 15.12
CA LEU A 149 2.78 12.76 14.04
C LEU A 149 2.25 13.76 13.00
N PRO A 150 1.64 14.91 13.39
CA PRO A 150 1.13 15.88 12.41
C PRO A 150 2.19 16.44 11.43
N PRO A 151 3.38 16.90 11.87
CA PRO A 151 4.38 17.42 10.93
C PRO A 151 4.94 16.32 10.02
N ILE A 152 5.13 15.09 10.51
CA ILE A 152 5.58 13.96 9.67
C ILE A 152 4.52 13.67 8.59
N ALA A 153 3.25 13.62 8.97
CA ALA A 153 2.16 13.39 8.03
C ALA A 153 2.09 14.49 6.96
N LEU A 154 2.31 15.76 7.35
CA LEU A 154 2.36 16.87 6.41
C LEU A 154 3.53 16.73 5.42
N VAL A 155 4.75 16.45 5.91
CA VAL A 155 5.93 16.28 5.05
C VAL A 155 5.74 15.12 4.07
N VAL A 156 5.24 13.98 4.55
CA VAL A 156 4.93 12.81 3.71
C VAL A 156 3.90 13.17 2.64
N SER A 157 2.84 13.89 3.02
CA SER A 157 1.78 14.30 2.09
C SER A 157 2.31 15.24 1.01
N LEU A 158 3.13 16.22 1.39
CA LEU A 158 3.78 17.14 0.44
C LEU A 158 4.74 16.41 -0.50
N ALA A 159 5.50 15.43 0.01
CA ALA A 159 6.40 14.63 -0.79
C ALA A 159 5.62 13.82 -1.86
N PHE A 160 4.53 13.17 -1.48
CA PHE A 160 3.67 12.43 -2.44
C PHE A 160 2.93 13.33 -3.41
N MET A 161 2.63 14.56 -3.02
CA MET A 161 2.06 15.56 -3.93
C MET A 161 3.07 16.02 -4.97
N TRP A 162 4.32 16.29 -4.56
CA TRP A 162 5.38 16.78 -5.45
C TRP A 162 5.93 15.67 -6.37
N PHE A 163 5.98 14.45 -5.86
CA PHE A 163 6.36 13.27 -6.60
C PHE A 163 5.13 12.37 -6.69
N PRO A 164 4.27 12.51 -7.72
CA PRO A 164 3.11 11.64 -7.85
C PRO A 164 3.51 10.23 -8.29
N ASN A 165 2.96 9.21 -7.63
CA ASN A 165 3.12 7.82 -8.06
C ASN A 165 2.29 7.56 -9.32
N LYS A 166 2.93 7.05 -10.38
CA LYS A 166 2.26 6.69 -11.65
C LYS A 166 2.07 5.17 -11.81
N ARG A 167 2.48 4.38 -10.82
CA ARG A 167 2.44 2.91 -10.85
C ARG A 167 1.09 2.39 -10.41
N HIS A 168 0.63 1.37 -11.09
CA HIS A 168 -0.61 0.66 -10.80
C HIS A 168 -0.29 -0.55 -9.92
N GLY A 169 -0.05 -0.31 -8.64
CA GLY A 169 0.16 -1.37 -7.65
C GLY A 169 -1.09 -2.23 -7.43
N ILE A 170 -0.91 -3.33 -6.70
CA ILE A 170 -1.98 -4.25 -6.27
C ILE A 170 -3.10 -3.46 -5.57
N GLY A 171 -4.32 -3.52 -6.12
CA GLY A 171 -5.49 -2.81 -5.57
C GLY A 171 -5.96 -1.59 -6.38
N HIS A 172 -5.30 -1.24 -7.48
CA HIS A 172 -5.87 -0.27 -8.42
C HIS A 172 -7.15 -0.84 -9.06
N PRO A 173 -8.30 -0.16 -8.96
CA PRO A 173 -9.50 -0.63 -9.63
C PRO A 173 -9.23 -0.61 -11.13
N SER A 174 -9.40 -1.78 -11.76
CA SER A 174 -9.54 -1.87 -13.19
C SER A 174 -10.75 -1.04 -13.58
N ILE A 175 -10.54 0.13 -14.19
CA ILE A 175 -11.59 0.73 -15.00
C ILE A 175 -11.78 -0.25 -16.16
N GLU A 176 -12.74 -1.17 -15.99
CA GLU A 176 -13.35 -1.85 -17.11
C GLU A 176 -13.98 -0.76 -17.96
N HIS A 177 -13.44 -0.53 -19.14
CA HIS A 177 -14.18 0.15 -20.19
C HIS A 177 -15.30 -0.81 -20.61
N SER A 178 -16.38 -0.84 -19.84
CA SER A 178 -17.65 -1.44 -20.27
C SER A 178 -18.24 -0.53 -21.34
N SER A 179 -17.63 -0.55 -22.52
CA SER A 179 -18.07 0.19 -23.70
C SER A 179 -19.02 -0.64 -24.57
N ASN A 180 -19.70 -1.64 -24.00
CA ASN A 180 -20.62 -2.46 -24.79
C ASN A 180 -21.87 -2.89 -24.02
N LYS A 181 -22.66 -1.90 -23.59
CA LYS A 181 -24.08 -2.13 -23.26
C LYS A 181 -24.92 -0.85 -23.40
N SER A 182 -24.86 -0.22 -24.56
CA SER A 182 -25.75 0.93 -24.89
C SER A 182 -26.49 0.78 -26.22
N ASN A 183 -26.24 -0.29 -27.01
CA ASN A 183 -26.90 -0.50 -28.31
C ASN A 183 -27.95 -1.63 -28.31
N LEU A 184 -28.54 -1.97 -27.17
CA LEU A 184 -29.55 -3.04 -27.07
C LEU A 184 -30.90 -2.62 -26.48
N LEU A 185 -31.20 -1.32 -26.47
CA LEU A 185 -32.51 -0.78 -26.10
C LEU A 185 -32.92 0.34 -27.08
N LEU A 186 -33.04 0.00 -28.36
CA LEU A 186 -33.97 0.68 -29.26
C LEU A 186 -35.00 -0.36 -29.69
N PRO A 187 -36.26 -0.27 -29.24
CA PRO A 187 -37.36 -0.91 -29.94
C PRO A 187 -37.53 -0.18 -31.27
N GLN A 188 -37.41 -0.92 -32.37
CA GLN A 188 -37.97 -0.50 -33.65
C GLN A 188 -39.50 -0.45 -33.51
N THR A 189 -40.11 0.67 -33.87
CA THR A 189 -41.45 0.67 -34.47
C THR A 189 -41.53 1.80 -35.49
N SER A 190 -41.72 1.39 -36.74
CA SER A 190 -42.42 2.09 -37.81
C SER A 190 -43.79 2.61 -37.39
#